data_AF-A0A176S3X9-F1
#
_entry.id   AF-A0A176S3X9-F1
#
_cell.length_a   1.000
_cell.length_b   1.000
_cell.length_c   1.000
_cell.angle_alpha   90.00
_cell.angle_beta   90.00
_cell.angle_gamma   90.00
#
_symmetry.space_group_name_H-M   'P 1'
#
loop_
_entity.id
_entity.type
_entity.pdbx_description
1 polymer ?
#
loop_
_entity_poly.entity_id
_entity_poly.type
_entity_poly.pdbx_seq_one_letter_code
_entity_poly.pdbx_strand_id
1 'polypeptide(L)'
;MSTNAAEKPNNLPAFCEGIQHFGDLWPDFDTYASDAVISEGQSAISDASDDKAAYQTLLGADALRYVTLQVTGSKGSGHPGGFASSAEAHAALMMLGHTNIVTEVGHHAPGFYSSMFLDASLEEMGIYTLNDMMKRFREKEGLLGHLSGAIPGLLSPAGPLGQGQHFAMAGAYLHRDKLFPVT
;
A
#
# COMPACT_ATOMS: atom_id res chain seq x y z
N MET A 1 -7.53 -18.74 -25.39
CA MET A 1 -7.09 -17.85 -24.29
C MET A 1 -5.60 -18.11 -24.10
N SER A 2 -4.75 -17.15 -24.46
CA SER A 2 -3.30 -17.31 -24.29
C SER A 2 -2.99 -17.18 -22.81
N THR A 3 -2.53 -18.25 -22.19
CA THR A 3 -1.96 -18.22 -20.85
C THR A 3 -0.63 -17.46 -20.96
N ASN A 4 -0.61 -16.18 -20.61
CA ASN A 4 0.63 -15.48 -20.28
C ASN A 4 1.14 -16.07 -18.95
N ALA A 5 1.73 -17.25 -19.03
CA ALA A 5 2.56 -17.80 -17.99
C ALA A 5 3.93 -17.15 -18.14
N ALA A 6 4.07 -15.92 -17.65
CA ALA A 6 5.39 -15.50 -17.20
C ALA A 6 5.84 -16.57 -16.19
N GLU A 7 6.96 -17.21 -16.47
CA GLU A 7 7.49 -18.33 -15.69
C GLU A 7 7.58 -17.86 -14.23
N LYS A 8 6.90 -18.55 -13.30
CA LYS A 8 6.97 -18.17 -11.88
C LYS A 8 8.45 -18.22 -11.48
N PRO A 9 9.04 -17.12 -10.97
CA PRO A 9 10.41 -17.15 -10.49
C PRO A 9 10.57 -18.28 -9.47
N ASN A 10 11.56 -19.14 -9.67
CA ASN A 10 11.86 -20.19 -8.69
C ASN A 10 12.35 -19.50 -7.41
N ASN A 11 11.62 -19.70 -6.30
CA ASN A 11 11.92 -19.19 -4.96
C ASN A 11 11.46 -17.74 -4.66
N LEU A 12 10.17 -17.45 -4.88
CA LEU A 12 9.54 -16.20 -4.45
C LEU A 12 9.42 -16.10 -2.92
N PRO A 13 9.52 -14.88 -2.34
CA PRO A 13 9.18 -14.63 -0.94
C PRO A 13 7.75 -15.08 -0.59
N ALA A 14 7.52 -15.47 0.66
CA ALA A 14 6.22 -15.98 1.11
C ALA A 14 5.08 -14.97 0.91
N PHE A 15 5.32 -13.66 1.11
CA PHE A 15 4.29 -12.64 0.92
C PHE A 15 3.75 -12.59 -0.53
N CYS A 16 4.53 -13.07 -1.51
CA CYS A 16 4.10 -13.18 -2.90
C CYS A 16 3.12 -14.34 -3.15
N GLU A 17 2.85 -15.20 -2.16
CA GLU A 17 1.89 -16.28 -2.32
C GLU A 17 0.49 -15.72 -2.61
N GLY A 18 -0.06 -16.09 -3.76
CA GLY A 18 -1.33 -15.59 -4.26
C GLY A 18 -1.20 -14.62 -5.43
N ILE A 19 -0.02 -14.04 -5.70
CA ILE A 19 0.19 -13.22 -6.90
C ILE A 19 -0.10 -14.04 -8.17
N GLN A 20 -0.97 -13.50 -9.01
CA GLN A 20 -1.47 -14.17 -10.22
C GLN A 20 -0.67 -13.84 -11.47
N HIS A 21 -0.10 -12.63 -11.55
CA HIS A 21 0.63 -12.15 -12.72
C HIS A 21 1.95 -11.50 -12.29
N PHE A 22 3.05 -12.02 -12.83
CA PHE A 22 4.37 -11.42 -12.72
C PHE A 22 4.70 -10.74 -14.05
N GLY A 23 5.19 -9.50 -13.98
CA GLY A 23 5.68 -8.77 -15.15
C GLY A 23 7.17 -9.00 -15.38
N ASP A 24 7.66 -8.49 -16.51
CA ASP A 24 9.09 -8.38 -16.77
C ASP A 24 9.71 -7.33 -15.83
N LEU A 25 11.03 -7.42 -15.63
CA LEU A 25 11.77 -6.37 -14.93
C LEU A 25 11.64 -5.05 -15.70
N TRP A 26 11.48 -3.95 -14.96
CA TRP A 26 11.49 -2.61 -15.53
C TRP A 26 12.87 -2.29 -16.15
N PRO A 27 12.94 -1.37 -17.13
CA PRO A 27 14.21 -0.89 -17.65
C PRO A 27 15.14 -0.41 -16.53
N ASP A 28 16.43 -0.72 -16.65
CA ASP A 28 17.46 -0.30 -15.69
C ASP A 28 17.28 -0.83 -14.25
N PHE A 29 16.50 -1.91 -14.06
CA PHE A 29 16.28 -2.54 -12.76
C PHE A 29 17.58 -2.87 -12.02
N ASP A 30 18.55 -3.48 -12.70
CA ASP A 30 19.85 -3.82 -12.09
C ASP A 30 20.66 -2.58 -11.65
N THR A 31 20.33 -1.39 -12.18
CA THR A 31 20.97 -0.12 -11.79
C THR A 31 20.26 0.53 -10.61
N TYR A 32 18.92 0.60 -10.66
CA TYR A 32 18.13 1.40 -9.71
C TYR A 32 17.47 0.60 -8.57
N ALA A 33 17.41 -0.73 -8.70
CA ALA A 33 16.84 -1.65 -7.72
C ALA A 33 17.83 -2.75 -7.28
N SER A 34 19.13 -2.52 -7.46
CA SER A 34 20.19 -3.42 -6.96
C SER A 34 20.13 -3.63 -5.45
N ASP A 35 19.71 -2.60 -4.72
CA ASP A 35 19.65 -2.53 -3.26
C ASP A 35 18.42 -1.73 -2.85
N ALA A 36 17.83 -2.05 -1.68
CA ALA A 36 16.75 -1.27 -1.12
C ALA A 36 17.24 0.14 -0.75
N VAL A 37 16.50 1.18 -1.15
CA VAL A 37 16.82 2.59 -0.81
C VAL A 37 16.48 2.95 0.65
N ILE A 38 15.71 2.09 1.32
CA ILE A 38 15.45 2.15 2.76
C ILE A 38 16.15 0.94 3.39
N SER A 39 17.24 1.20 4.10
CA SER A 39 18.02 0.13 4.76
C SER A 39 17.30 -0.44 5.97
N GLU A 40 17.69 -1.65 6.40
CA GLU A 40 17.18 -2.26 7.63
C GLU A 40 17.32 -1.30 8.82
N GLY A 41 16.23 -1.16 9.60
CA GLY A 41 16.15 -0.23 10.73
C GLY A 41 15.91 1.25 10.36
N GLN A 42 15.82 1.59 9.07
CA GLN A 42 15.38 2.91 8.61
C GLN A 42 13.89 2.90 8.28
N SER A 43 13.24 4.05 8.39
CA SER A 43 11.80 4.22 8.09
C SER A 43 11.53 5.10 6.86
N ALA A 44 12.55 5.71 6.28
CA ALA A 44 12.43 6.64 5.16
C ALA A 44 13.69 6.64 4.29
N ILE A 45 13.55 7.10 3.05
CA ILE A 45 14.68 7.44 2.17
C ILE A 45 15.47 8.63 2.73
N SER A 46 16.75 8.67 2.45
CA SER A 46 17.66 9.75 2.89
C SER A 46 17.63 10.99 1.98
N ASP A 47 17.36 10.81 0.68
CA ASP A 47 17.31 11.88 -0.32
C ASP A 47 16.20 11.61 -1.34
N ALA A 48 15.22 12.52 -1.42
CA ALA A 48 14.13 12.45 -2.39
C ALA A 48 14.55 12.78 -3.83
N SER A 49 15.77 13.30 -4.01
CA SER A 49 16.35 13.62 -5.32
C SER A 49 17.21 12.49 -5.88
N ASP A 50 17.40 11.40 -5.13
CA ASP A 50 18.11 10.21 -5.62
C ASP A 50 17.26 9.47 -6.66
N ASP A 51 17.83 9.25 -7.85
CA ASP A 51 17.20 8.52 -8.94
C ASP A 51 16.78 7.10 -8.51
N LYS A 52 17.55 6.43 -7.63
CA LYS A 52 17.17 5.12 -7.08
C LYS A 52 15.90 5.23 -6.24
N ALA A 53 15.79 6.29 -5.43
CA ALA A 53 14.62 6.51 -4.59
C ALA A 53 13.38 6.82 -5.42
N ALA A 54 13.51 7.65 -6.46
CA ALA A 54 12.44 7.91 -7.41
C ALA A 54 11.98 6.63 -8.13
N TYR A 55 12.93 5.83 -8.62
CA TYR A 55 12.64 4.56 -9.29
C TYR A 55 11.90 3.57 -8.38
N GLN A 56 12.38 3.36 -7.16
CA GLN A 56 11.73 2.43 -6.21
C GLN A 56 10.39 2.96 -5.68
N THR A 57 10.20 4.28 -5.62
CA THR A 57 8.89 4.89 -5.35
C THR A 57 7.88 4.54 -6.43
N LEU A 58 8.28 4.60 -7.70
CA LEU A 58 7.42 4.21 -8.83
C LEU A 58 7.13 2.71 -8.85
N LEU A 59 8.11 1.86 -8.52
CA LEU A 59 7.87 0.42 -8.32
C LEU A 59 6.85 0.17 -7.19
N GLY A 60 6.97 0.89 -6.08
CA GLY A 60 6.01 0.84 -4.98
C GLY A 60 4.60 1.26 -5.41
N ALA A 61 4.48 2.31 -6.23
CA ALA A 61 3.20 2.75 -6.78
C ALA A 61 2.56 1.70 -7.70
N ASP A 62 3.35 1.00 -8.52
CA ASP A 62 2.87 -0.10 -9.36
C ASP A 62 2.43 -1.31 -8.53
N ALA A 63 3.22 -1.69 -7.52
CA ALA A 63 2.86 -2.74 -6.57
C ALA A 63 1.54 -2.43 -5.84
N LEU A 64 1.36 -1.18 -5.39
CA LEU A 64 0.12 -0.70 -4.78
C LEU A 64 -1.07 -0.88 -5.73
N ARG A 65 -0.94 -0.49 -7.01
CA ARG A 65 -2.00 -0.70 -8.00
C ARG A 65 -2.31 -2.17 -8.21
N TYR A 66 -1.26 -2.98 -8.37
CA TYR A 66 -1.40 -4.40 -8.61
C TYR A 66 -2.16 -5.10 -7.47
N VAL A 67 -1.70 -4.92 -6.23
CA VAL A 67 -2.33 -5.53 -5.05
C VAL A 67 -3.77 -5.05 -4.90
N THR A 68 -4.03 -3.75 -5.10
CA THR A 68 -5.38 -3.17 -5.06
C THR A 68 -6.31 -3.83 -6.08
N LEU A 69 -5.86 -3.96 -7.33
CA LEU A 69 -6.63 -4.56 -8.41
C LEU A 69 -6.87 -6.05 -8.14
N GLN A 70 -5.86 -6.78 -7.71
CA GLN A 70 -6.00 -8.21 -7.46
C GLN A 70 -6.96 -8.49 -6.29
N VAL A 71 -6.84 -7.74 -5.18
CA VAL A 71 -7.70 -7.92 -4.01
C VAL A 71 -9.16 -7.59 -4.35
N THR A 72 -9.42 -6.49 -5.04
CA THR A 72 -10.78 -6.14 -5.49
C THR A 72 -11.34 -7.13 -6.51
N GLY A 73 -10.51 -7.62 -7.43
CA GLY A 73 -10.83 -8.67 -8.39
C GLY A 73 -11.21 -9.99 -7.72
N SER A 74 -10.47 -10.40 -6.67
CA SER A 74 -10.72 -11.66 -5.93
C SER A 74 -12.11 -11.73 -5.26
N LYS A 75 -12.74 -10.58 -5.03
CA LYS A 75 -14.08 -10.47 -4.42
C LYS A 75 -15.15 -9.97 -5.38
N GLY A 76 -14.79 -9.58 -6.61
CA GLY A 76 -15.68 -8.89 -7.52
C GLY A 76 -16.28 -7.61 -6.92
N SER A 77 -15.57 -6.96 -5.99
CA SER A 77 -16.11 -5.86 -5.18
C SER A 77 -14.99 -4.95 -4.67
N GLY A 78 -15.25 -3.64 -4.62
CA GLY A 78 -14.34 -2.61 -4.15
C GLY A 78 -14.09 -1.53 -5.21
N HIS A 79 -13.29 -0.51 -4.85
CA HIS A 79 -13.05 0.65 -5.71
C HIS A 79 -11.55 0.80 -5.99
N PRO A 80 -11.00 0.07 -6.98
CA PRO A 80 -9.57 0.14 -7.26
C PRO A 80 -9.16 1.45 -7.95
N GLY A 81 -10.03 2.02 -8.80
CA GLY A 81 -9.68 3.16 -9.66
C GLY A 81 -9.32 4.43 -8.88
N GLY A 82 -10.09 4.76 -7.84
CA GLY A 82 -9.85 5.97 -7.06
C GLY A 82 -8.52 5.95 -6.32
N PHE A 83 -8.15 4.84 -5.68
CA PHE A 83 -6.83 4.71 -5.07
C PHE A 83 -5.70 4.65 -6.11
N ALA A 84 -5.91 3.93 -7.22
CA ALA A 84 -4.92 3.82 -8.28
C ALA A 84 -4.55 5.17 -8.91
N SER A 85 -5.45 6.16 -8.87
CA SER A 85 -5.18 7.53 -9.32
C SER A 85 -4.25 8.32 -8.41
N SER A 86 -4.03 7.87 -7.17
CA SER A 86 -3.17 8.51 -6.17
C SER A 86 -1.98 7.65 -5.74
N ALA A 87 -1.67 6.57 -6.46
CA ALA A 87 -0.68 5.58 -6.02
C ALA A 87 0.74 6.16 -5.91
N GLU A 88 1.18 7.04 -6.82
CA GLU A 88 2.50 7.69 -6.71
C GLU A 88 2.58 8.61 -5.51
N ALA A 89 1.52 9.39 -5.25
CA ALA A 89 1.49 10.27 -4.09
C ALA A 89 1.54 9.47 -2.78
N HIS A 90 0.78 8.37 -2.72
CA HIS A 90 0.78 7.48 -1.55
C HIS A 90 2.13 6.79 -1.36
N ALA A 91 2.72 6.23 -2.43
CA ALA A 91 4.04 5.62 -2.39
C ALA A 91 5.13 6.62 -1.98
N ALA A 92 5.12 7.84 -2.53
CA ALA A 92 6.09 8.87 -2.17
C ALA A 92 6.01 9.23 -0.68
N LEU A 93 4.80 9.35 -0.13
CA LEU A 93 4.61 9.58 1.29
C LEU A 93 5.17 8.41 2.13
N MET A 94 4.87 7.16 1.77
CA MET A 94 5.44 5.99 2.44
C MET A 94 6.97 6.00 2.39
N MET A 95 7.57 6.28 1.23
CA MET A 95 9.02 6.31 1.04
C MET A 95 9.68 7.44 1.86
N LEU A 96 8.98 8.55 2.10
CA LEU A 96 9.39 9.62 3.01
C LEU A 96 9.16 9.29 4.50
N GLY A 97 8.70 8.08 4.81
CA GLY A 97 8.41 7.63 6.18
C GLY A 97 7.09 8.15 6.73
N HIS A 98 6.12 8.46 5.86
CA HIS A 98 4.75 8.84 6.21
C HIS A 98 3.79 7.67 5.97
N THR A 99 3.59 6.78 6.96
CA THR A 99 2.73 5.59 6.87
C THR A 99 1.31 5.80 7.39
N ASN A 100 1.12 6.73 8.34
CA ASN A 100 -0.18 7.02 8.96
C ASN A 100 -0.98 8.10 8.18
N ILE A 101 -1.21 7.85 6.90
CA ILE A 101 -1.84 8.78 5.96
C ILE A 101 -3.36 8.81 6.17
N VAL A 102 -3.93 10.00 6.35
CA VAL A 102 -5.38 10.22 6.44
C VAL A 102 -5.98 10.40 5.05
N THR A 103 -7.21 9.92 4.84
CA THR A 103 -7.99 10.19 3.62
C THR A 103 -9.42 10.55 3.94
N GLU A 104 -10.04 11.35 3.09
CA GLU A 104 -11.47 11.63 3.14
C GLU A 104 -12.32 10.62 2.36
N VAL A 105 -11.69 9.77 1.54
CA VAL A 105 -12.38 8.86 0.61
C VAL A 105 -12.25 7.42 1.08
N GLY A 106 -13.02 7.04 2.10
CA GLY A 106 -12.85 5.74 2.76
C GLY A 106 -13.16 4.53 1.89
N HIS A 107 -13.84 4.69 0.75
CA HIS A 107 -14.08 3.58 -0.18
C HIS A 107 -12.84 3.19 -0.99
N HIS A 108 -11.75 3.96 -0.89
CA HIS A 108 -10.40 3.61 -1.36
C HIS A 108 -9.69 2.57 -0.45
N ALA A 109 -10.40 2.06 0.56
CA ALA A 109 -9.88 1.06 1.51
C ALA A 109 -9.02 -0.07 0.93
N PRO A 110 -9.35 -0.68 -0.23
CA PRO A 110 -8.52 -1.76 -0.77
C PRO A 110 -7.06 -1.34 -1.02
N GLY A 111 -6.84 -0.09 -1.44
CA GLY A 111 -5.49 0.41 -1.68
C GLY A 111 -4.73 0.80 -0.41
N PHE A 112 -5.44 1.34 0.58
CA PHE A 112 -4.86 1.52 1.92
C PHE A 112 -4.45 0.18 2.53
N TYR A 113 -5.29 -0.86 2.43
CA TYR A 113 -4.89 -2.19 2.89
C TYR A 113 -3.75 -2.77 2.07
N SER A 114 -3.63 -2.41 0.79
CA SER A 114 -2.48 -2.79 -0.03
C SER A 114 -1.20 -2.14 0.50
N SER A 115 -1.25 -0.87 0.89
CA SER A 115 -0.17 -0.18 1.58
C SER A 115 0.20 -0.88 2.90
N MET A 116 -0.80 -1.18 3.74
CA MET A 116 -0.58 -1.85 5.03
C MET A 116 -0.09 -3.31 4.88
N PHE A 117 -0.36 -3.93 3.74
CA PHE A 117 0.18 -5.26 3.42
C PHE A 117 1.66 -5.16 3.02
N LEU A 118 2.00 -4.17 2.17
CA LEU A 118 3.36 -3.96 1.69
C LEU A 118 4.32 -3.46 2.77
N ASP A 119 3.84 -2.75 3.79
CA ASP A 119 4.62 -2.34 4.96
C ASP A 119 4.55 -3.33 6.15
N ALA A 120 3.95 -4.49 5.93
CA ALA A 120 3.74 -5.56 6.93
C ALA A 120 2.83 -5.22 8.12
N SER A 121 2.17 -4.06 8.17
CA SER A 121 1.23 -3.71 9.25
C SER A 121 0.10 -4.74 9.41
N LEU A 122 -0.36 -5.39 8.33
CA LEU A 122 -1.42 -6.40 8.41
C LEU A 122 -0.97 -7.74 9.02
N GLU A 123 0.33 -7.95 9.28
CA GLU A 123 0.81 -9.15 9.97
C GLU A 123 0.28 -9.23 11.40
N GLU A 124 0.03 -8.09 12.06
CA GLU A 124 -0.63 -8.04 13.38
C GLU A 124 -2.05 -8.65 13.34
N MET A 125 -2.67 -8.70 12.17
CA MET A 125 -3.98 -9.33 11.93
C MET A 125 -3.86 -10.76 11.39
N GLY A 126 -2.65 -11.33 11.34
CA GLY A 126 -2.37 -12.66 10.79
C GLY A 126 -2.44 -12.73 9.26
N ILE A 127 -2.24 -11.62 8.55
CA ILE A 127 -2.24 -11.55 7.09
C ILE A 127 -0.79 -11.44 6.61
N TYR A 128 -0.22 -12.58 6.20
CA TYR A 128 1.20 -12.68 5.80
C TYR A 128 1.39 -12.79 4.28
N THR A 129 0.35 -13.25 3.58
CA THR A 129 0.40 -13.50 2.14
C THR A 129 -0.71 -12.76 1.41
N LEU A 130 -0.54 -12.55 0.10
CA LEU A 130 -1.62 -11.99 -0.73
C LEU A 130 -2.84 -12.92 -0.76
N ASN A 131 -2.64 -14.23 -0.64
CA ASN A 131 -3.71 -15.20 -0.43
C ASN A 131 -4.51 -14.92 0.85
N ASP A 132 -3.86 -14.62 1.97
CA ASP A 132 -4.53 -14.27 3.22
C ASP A 132 -5.30 -12.95 3.09
N MET A 133 -4.67 -11.95 2.47
CA MET A 133 -5.32 -10.67 2.23
C MET A 133 -6.60 -10.82 1.39
N MET A 134 -6.53 -11.59 0.30
CA MET A 134 -7.70 -11.94 -0.51
C MET A 134 -8.73 -12.73 0.29
N LYS A 135 -8.34 -13.70 1.12
CA LYS A 135 -9.29 -14.45 1.97
C LYS A 135 -9.99 -13.52 2.96
N ARG A 136 -9.34 -12.49 3.50
CA ARG A 136 -9.84 -11.64 4.58
C ARG A 136 -10.57 -10.38 4.08
N PHE A 137 -10.34 -9.93 2.86
CA PHE A 137 -10.96 -8.72 2.35
C PHE A 137 -12.47 -8.87 2.14
N ARG A 138 -13.26 -7.94 2.72
CA ARG A 138 -14.73 -7.92 2.72
C ARG A 138 -15.40 -9.16 3.29
N GLU A 139 -14.69 -9.91 4.12
CA GLU A 139 -15.25 -11.04 4.85
C GLU A 139 -15.61 -10.66 6.30
N LYS A 140 -16.46 -11.48 6.91
CA LYS A 140 -16.79 -11.35 8.34
C LYS A 140 -15.51 -11.41 9.16
N GLU A 141 -15.35 -10.47 10.10
CA GLU A 141 -14.17 -10.36 10.99
C GLU A 141 -12.84 -10.17 10.24
N GLY A 142 -12.88 -9.72 8.99
CA GLY A 142 -11.73 -9.41 8.15
C GLY A 142 -11.57 -7.90 7.87
N LEU A 143 -10.99 -7.58 6.72
CA LEU A 143 -10.80 -6.20 6.27
C LEU A 143 -12.13 -5.65 5.72
N LEU A 144 -12.51 -4.44 6.15
CA LEU A 144 -13.83 -3.89 5.85
C LEU A 144 -13.93 -3.29 4.43
N GLY A 145 -15.15 -3.00 3.99
CA GLY A 145 -15.36 -2.33 2.69
C GLY A 145 -14.93 -0.86 2.66
N HIS A 146 -14.74 -0.24 3.84
CA HIS A 146 -14.29 1.13 4.06
C HIS A 146 -13.28 1.15 5.22
N LEU A 147 -12.45 2.21 5.28
CA LEU A 147 -11.45 2.37 6.34
C LEU A 147 -12.06 2.38 7.74
N SER A 148 -11.33 1.77 8.68
CA SER A 148 -11.67 1.70 10.10
C SER A 148 -10.38 1.80 10.91
N GLY A 149 -10.42 2.51 12.04
CA GLY A 149 -9.31 2.57 12.99
C GLY A 149 -9.04 1.26 13.75
N ALA A 150 -9.78 0.21 13.46
CA ALA A 150 -9.52 -1.15 13.97
C ALA A 150 -8.43 -1.89 13.17
N ILE A 151 -7.95 -1.31 12.07
CA ILE A 151 -6.92 -1.89 11.22
C ILE A 151 -5.58 -1.20 11.56
N PRO A 152 -4.51 -1.96 11.84
CA PRO A 152 -3.18 -1.41 12.09
C PRO A 152 -2.74 -0.43 11.00
N GLY A 153 -2.10 0.68 11.39
CA GLY A 153 -1.64 1.75 10.50
C GLY A 153 -2.72 2.69 9.96
N LEU A 154 -3.99 2.53 10.36
CA LEU A 154 -5.07 3.46 10.01
C LEU A 154 -5.55 4.28 11.21
N LEU A 155 -5.31 5.59 11.17
CA LEU A 155 -5.63 6.48 12.29
C LEU A 155 -7.11 6.87 12.42
N SER A 156 -7.87 6.79 11.32
CA SER A 156 -9.25 7.28 11.31
C SER A 156 -10.13 6.54 10.30
N PRO A 157 -11.45 6.40 10.59
CA PRO A 157 -12.41 5.95 9.61
C PRO A 157 -12.70 7.07 8.59
N ALA A 158 -13.07 6.69 7.38
CA ALA A 158 -13.41 7.65 6.31
C ALA A 158 -14.67 7.24 5.51
N GLY A 159 -15.58 6.46 6.12
CA GLY A 159 -16.78 5.97 5.45
C GLY A 159 -17.68 7.09 4.91
N PRO A 160 -18.17 8.01 5.76
CA PRO A 160 -18.83 9.24 5.31
C PRO A 160 -17.80 10.24 4.77
N LEU A 161 -17.96 10.63 3.49
CA LEU A 161 -17.08 11.59 2.83
C LEU A 161 -17.04 12.93 3.58
N GLY A 162 -15.87 13.58 3.56
CA GLY A 162 -15.61 14.87 4.23
C GLY A 162 -15.19 14.78 5.71
N GLN A 163 -15.26 13.61 6.34
CA GLN A 163 -14.77 13.43 7.72
C GLN A 163 -13.24 13.39 7.82
N GLY A 164 -12.55 12.84 6.81
CA GLY A 164 -11.09 12.74 6.81
C GLY A 164 -10.37 14.09 6.95
N GLN A 165 -10.89 15.15 6.32
CA GLN A 165 -10.34 16.50 6.44
C GLN A 165 -10.38 17.01 7.89
N HIS A 166 -11.45 16.70 8.63
CA HIS A 166 -11.55 17.09 10.04
C HIS A 166 -10.45 16.43 10.89
N PHE A 167 -10.18 15.14 10.67
CA PHE A 167 -9.08 14.44 11.36
C PHE A 167 -7.71 15.00 10.98
N ALA A 168 -7.49 15.27 9.69
CA ALA A 168 -6.25 15.87 9.21
C ALA A 168 -6.02 17.27 9.82
N MET A 169 -7.05 18.13 9.84
CA MET A 169 -6.96 19.46 10.44
C MET A 169 -6.75 19.40 11.96
N ALA A 170 -7.42 18.49 12.65
CA ALA A 170 -7.21 18.29 14.08
C ALA A 170 -5.77 17.84 14.37
N GLY A 171 -5.25 16.88 13.58
CA GLY A 171 -3.87 16.42 13.66
C GLY A 171 -2.87 17.57 13.46
N ALA A 172 -3.03 18.35 12.40
CA ALA A 172 -2.18 19.51 12.10
C ALA A 172 -2.25 20.60 13.19
N TYR A 173 -3.43 20.83 13.78
CA TYR A 173 -3.59 21.81 14.85
C TYR A 173 -2.85 21.38 16.13
N LEU A 174 -2.90 20.09 16.47
CA LEU A 174 -2.28 19.51 17.66
C LEU A 174 -0.76 19.28 17.50
N HIS A 175 -0.28 19.07 16.26
CA HIS A 175 1.10 18.73 15.94
C HIS A 175 1.64 19.61 14.80
N ARG A 176 1.79 20.91 15.06
CA ARG A 176 2.06 21.93 14.03
C ARG A 176 3.40 21.78 13.30
N ASP A 177 4.33 21.04 13.88
CA ASP A 177 5.68 20.78 13.36
C ASP A 177 5.79 19.42 12.65
N LYS A 178 4.69 18.65 12.54
CA LYS A 178 4.67 17.31 11.93
C LYS A 178 3.61 17.23 10.85
N LEU A 179 4.00 16.83 9.64
CA LEU A 179 3.09 16.72 8.49
C LEU A 179 1.98 15.68 8.73
N PHE A 180 2.38 14.46 9.10
CA PHE A 180 1.48 13.40 9.55
C PHE A 180 1.80 13.07 11.01
N PRO A 181 0.96 13.47 11.97
CA PRO A 181 1.20 13.17 13.36
C PRO A 181 1.08 11.67 13.61
N VAL A 182 1.95 11.15 14.48
CA VAL A 182 2.02 9.72 14.82
C VAL A 182 2.43 8.90 13.61
N THR A 183 3.66 9.08 13.12
CA THR A 183 4.31 8.17 12.16
C THR A 183 5.57 7.59 12.76
#